data_AF-A0A9E2AM87-F1
#
_entry.id   AF-A0A9E2AM87-F1
#
_cell.length_a   1.000
_cell.length_b   1.000
_cell.length_c   1.000
_cell.angle_alpha   90.00
_cell.angle_beta   90.00
_cell.angle_gamma   90.00
#
_symmetry.space_group_name_H-M   'P 1'
#
loop_
_entity.id
_entity.type
_entity.pdbx_description
1 polymer ?
#
loop_
_entity_poly.entity_id
_entity_poly.type
_entity_poly.pdbx_seq_one_letter_code
_entity_poly.pdbx_strand_id
1 'polypeptide(L)' 'PAIPPKSPADELEDYFRSVLNDFDEDRVKPNDISKIIKWFNFLKDRDMLVEAVEEEKTSEES' A
#
# COMPACT_ATOMS: atom_id res chain seq x y z
N PRO A 1 2.39 -3.08 11.63
CA PRO A 1 1.20 -3.87 12.04
C PRO A 1 0.14 -3.79 10.93
N ALA A 2 -0.27 -4.93 10.35
CA ALA A 2 -1.28 -4.93 9.29
C ALA A 2 -2.66 -4.67 9.90
N ILE A 3 -3.24 -3.52 9.59
CA ILE A 3 -4.62 -3.18 9.91
C ILE A 3 -5.58 -4.19 9.22
N PRO A 4 -6.63 -4.68 9.89
CA PRO A 4 -7.60 -5.54 9.22
C PRO A 4 -8.29 -4.78 8.08
N PRO A 5 -8.49 -5.39 6.90
CA PRO A 5 -9.10 -4.70 5.75
C PRO A 5 -10.60 -4.41 5.92
N LYS A 6 -11.18 -4.76 7.08
CA LYS A 6 -12.56 -4.45 7.49
C LYS A 6 -12.62 -3.33 8.55
N SER A 7 -11.50 -2.66 8.80
CA SER A 7 -11.44 -1.51 9.70
C SER A 7 -12.27 -0.35 9.15
N PRO A 8 -12.70 0.60 10.01
CA PRO A 8 -13.40 1.79 9.58
C PRO A 8 -12.58 2.61 8.57
N ALA A 9 -13.28 3.42 7.77
CA ALA A 9 -12.68 4.19 6.69
C ALA A 9 -11.52 5.08 7.19
N ASP A 10 -11.74 5.79 8.29
CA ASP A 10 -10.76 6.70 8.89
C ASP A 10 -9.46 5.96 9.26
N GLU A 11 -9.55 4.77 9.87
CA GLU A 11 -8.37 3.97 10.23
C GLU A 11 -7.63 3.43 8.98
N LEU A 12 -8.37 3.08 7.92
CA LEU A 12 -7.77 2.65 6.65
C LEU A 12 -7.03 3.80 5.98
N GLU A 13 -7.60 4.99 5.98
CA GLU A 13 -6.98 6.20 5.44
C GLU A 13 -5.74 6.61 6.24
N ASP A 14 -5.82 6.62 7.57
CA ASP A 14 -4.67 6.93 8.44
C ASP A 14 -3.53 5.93 8.24
N TYR A 15 -3.85 4.64 8.14
CA TYR A 15 -2.85 3.62 7.83
C TYR A 15 -2.23 3.86 6.44
N PHE A 16 -3.05 4.14 5.42
CA PHE A 16 -2.55 4.35 4.07
C PHE A 16 -1.67 5.60 3.98
N ARG A 17 -2.05 6.71 4.63
CA ARG A 17 -1.23 7.92 4.80
C ARG A 17 0.12 7.63 5.46
N SER A 18 0.13 6.76 6.47
CA SER A 18 1.37 6.41 7.18
C SER A 18 2.38 5.64 6.31
N VAL A 19 1.88 4.92 5.29
CA VAL A 19 2.70 4.13 4.37
C VAL A 19 3.07 4.95 3.12
N LEU A 20 2.09 5.66 2.56
CA LEU A 20 2.24 6.50 1.40
C LEU A 20 1.60 7.85 1.74
N ASN A 21 2.43 8.84 2.03
CA ASN A 21 1.98 10.20 2.32
C ASN A 21 1.40 10.91 1.08
N ASP A 22 2.02 10.70 -0.08
CA ASP A 22 1.76 11.49 -1.30
C ASP A 22 0.66 10.91 -2.21
N PHE A 23 -0.31 10.16 -1.66
CA PHE A 23 -1.40 9.62 -2.46
C PHE A 23 -2.55 10.62 -2.66
N ASP A 24 -3.28 10.46 -3.76
CA ASP A 24 -4.44 11.30 -4.07
C ASP A 24 -5.67 10.84 -3.26
N GLU A 25 -5.95 11.54 -2.16
CA GLU A 25 -7.09 11.29 -1.26
C GLU A 25 -8.45 11.45 -1.94
N ASP A 26 -8.55 12.32 -2.96
CA ASP A 26 -9.79 12.53 -3.69
C ASP A 26 -10.12 11.35 -4.60
N ARG A 27 -9.08 10.65 -5.09
CA ARG A 27 -9.22 9.48 -5.97
C ARG A 27 -9.25 8.15 -5.22
N VAL A 28 -8.42 7.99 -4.20
CA VAL A 28 -8.29 6.73 -3.47
C VAL A 28 -9.41 6.63 -2.45
N LYS A 29 -10.33 5.68 -2.66
CA LYS A 29 -11.43 5.45 -1.72
C LYS A 29 -11.04 4.44 -0.64
N PRO A 30 -11.66 4.48 0.55
CA PRO A 30 -11.46 3.47 1.60
C PRO A 30 -11.61 2.03 1.10
N ASN A 31 -12.50 1.80 0.14
CA ASN A 31 -12.71 0.50 -0.49
C ASN A 31 -11.48 0.05 -1.30
N ASP A 32 -10.77 0.95 -1.96
CA ASP A 32 -9.56 0.63 -2.71
C ASP A 32 -8.39 0.33 -1.76
N ILE A 33 -8.26 1.09 -0.66
CA ILE A 33 -7.31 0.79 0.42
C ILE A 33 -7.57 -0.61 1.00
N SER A 34 -8.83 -0.94 1.27
CA SER A 34 -9.25 -2.28 1.72
C SER A 34 -8.84 -3.38 0.72
N LYS A 35 -8.97 -3.13 -0.60
CA LYS A 35 -8.55 -4.08 -1.63
C LYS A 35 -7.02 -4.24 -1.66
N ILE A 36 -6.26 -3.14 -1.57
CA ILE A 36 -4.79 -3.17 -1.57
C ILE A 36 -4.28 -3.98 -0.39
N ILE A 37 -4.81 -3.76 0.82
CA ILE A 37 -4.44 -4.52 2.01
C ILE A 37 -4.77 -6.00 1.85
N LYS A 38 -5.94 -6.34 1.29
CA LYS A 38 -6.31 -7.74 1.00
C LYS A 38 -5.35 -8.39 0.02
N TRP A 39 -5.00 -7.71 -1.07
CA TRP A 39 -4.04 -8.22 -2.05
C TRP A 39 -2.66 -8.37 -1.45
N PHE A 40 -2.19 -7.39 -0.68
CA PHE A 40 -0.91 -7.47 0.02
C PHE A 40 -0.84 -8.69 0.94
N ASN A 41 -1.85 -8.87 1.81
CA ASN A 41 -1.92 -10.04 2.69
C ASN A 41 -2.00 -11.35 1.91
N PHE A 42 -2.80 -11.39 0.84
CA PHE A 42 -2.94 -12.58 0.00
C PHE A 42 -1.64 -12.98 -0.72
N LEU A 43 -0.88 -11.99 -1.21
CA LEU A 43 0.42 -12.22 -1.83
C LEU A 43 1.45 -12.66 -0.77
N LYS A 44 1.43 -12.01 0.40
CA LYS A 44 2.30 -12.34 1.53
C LYS A 44 2.09 -13.77 2.03
N ASP A 45 0.85 -14.19 2.21
CA ASP A 45 0.49 -15.53 2.69
C ASP A 45 0.93 -16.64 1.73
N ARG A 46 1.18 -16.29 0.45
CA ARG A 46 1.62 -17.21 -0.59
C ARG A 46 3.13 -17.12 -0.87
N ASP A 47 3.86 -16.31 -0.10
CA ASP A 47 5.28 -16.04 -0.32
C ASP A 47 5.57 -15.51 -1.75
N MET A 48 4.59 -14.81 -2.34
CA MET A 48 4.68 -14.25 -3.71
C MET A 48 5.10 -12.79 -3.70
N LEU A 49 5.40 -12.22 -2.54
CA LEU A 49 6.00 -10.90 -2.44
C LEU A 49 7.49 -11.05 -2.70
N VAL A 50 7.93 -10.61 -3.87
CA VAL A 50 9.35 -10.39 -4.14
C VAL A 50 9.70 -9.06 -3.47
N GLU A 51 10.70 -9.04 -2.59
CA GLU A 51 11.27 -7.77 -2.16
C GLU A 51 11.76 -7.06 -3.42
N ALA A 52 11.16 -5.91 -3.72
CA ALA A 52 11.72 -5.01 -4.69
C ALA A 52 13.07 -4.59 -4.11
N VAL A 53 14.15 -5.22 -4.59
CA VAL A 53 15.49 -4.71 -4.38
C VAL A 53 15.43 -3.26 -4.85
N GLU A 54 15.69 -2.32 -3.94
CA GLU A 54 15.75 -0.92 -4.29
C GLU A 54 16.78 -0.77 -5.41
N GLU A 55 16.32 -0.64 -6.66
CA GLU A 55 17.09 0.06 -7.67
C GLU A 55 17.09 1.53 -7.22
N GLU A 56 18.02 1.84 -6.32
CA GLU A 56 18.48 3.19 -6.08
C GLU A 56 18.77 3.84 -7.45
N LYS A 57 18.04 4.93 -7.74
CA LYS A 57 18.48 6.06 -8.56
C LYS A 57 19.62 5.78 -9.56
N THR A 58 19.27 5.51 -10.81
CA THR A 58 20.05 6.03 -11.95
C THR A 58 19.17 6.93 -12.79
N SER A 59 18.97 8.13 -12.26
CA SER A 59 18.98 9.33 -13.09
C SER A 59 20.40 9.46 -13.65
N GLU A 60 20.66 8.96 -14.86
CA GLU A 60 21.83 9.39 -15.63
C GLU A 60 21.44 9.66 -17.08
N GLU A 61 21.60 10.93 -17.40
CA GLU A 61 21.59 11.67 -18.66
C GLU A 61 22.01 10.87 -19.91
N SER A 62 21.19 10.94 -20.97
CA SER A 62 21.60 10.98 -22.39
C SER A 62 20.44 11.40 -23.30
#